data_AF-A0AAV9IPA6-F1
#
_entry.id   AF-A0AAV9IPA6-F1
#
_cell.length_a   1.000
_cell.length_b   1.000
_cell.length_c   1.000
_cell.angle_alpha   90.00
_cell.angle_beta   90.00
_cell.angle_gamma   90.00
#
_symmetry.space_group_name_H-M   'P 1'
#
loop_
_entity.id
_entity.type
_entity.pdbx_description
1 polymer ?
#
loop_
_entity_poly.entity_id
_entity_poly.type
_entity_poly.pdbx_seq_one_letter_code
_entity_poly.pdbx_strand_id
1 'polypeptide(L)'
;MIAFGTVRVFKPTKSLTLHHCHKRCNHTRGITAKLPRIQVLQIPWLSRFAIATSYTIWKSLWSVMVSQLAPKDEKGEYQRPLSGFRNKIEIHSGARFPFEKDRYTLYVGFPCPWCHRVLLALSICNLEEYFQIEYCEANISDGSWKLKGGESIRNIYRKYEHNYSGRCTLPLLVDHVQQRIVNNESSDMVQFLMNFIEYSTPVVPIQKHILAKVESDALLGRIYENINNGVYKAGFAQSQSSYEKAIRTLFETLDEMEERVETHSYIEGRVMTIADIYLFPTIYRFKAIYGPLFKCLWKDIPTDYPFLFSWLQRVYSIPGVAKTCNLEETKQSYYKSLFPLNPSQIVPREQQGCLVTTQVDDIKESSCSDIASLISLINDTTLQLYQLETSVKNATEISSFEDIYGQIQNLVTLLQQLEEKSCLAQDSVPLDLLECIDRGENPSFYTLAKLDQWKTLEAERRRKMEAVEWFRDCLVKHLEEENINVTEYEDEGE
;
A
#
# COMPACT_ATOMS: atom_id res chain seq x y z
N MET A 1 -10.05 28.60 13.95
CA MET A 1 -10.49 30.01 13.99
C MET A 1 -11.21 30.26 15.31
N ILE A 2 -10.51 30.81 16.30
CA ILE A 2 -11.07 31.10 17.63
C ILE A 2 -11.81 32.44 17.53
N ALA A 3 -13.11 32.44 17.84
CA ALA A 3 -13.94 33.63 17.83
C ALA A 3 -13.41 34.65 18.85
N PHE A 4 -13.02 35.84 18.38
CA PHE A 4 -12.73 36.98 19.24
C PHE A 4 -14.02 37.40 19.95
N GLY A 5 -14.15 37.05 21.23
CA GLY A 5 -15.17 37.62 22.11
C GLY A 5 -14.98 39.13 22.19
N THR A 6 -15.80 39.87 21.43
CA THR A 6 -15.80 41.33 21.44
C THR A 6 -16.75 41.82 22.52
N VAL A 7 -16.21 42.23 23.66
CA VAL A 7 -16.99 42.98 24.66
C VAL A 7 -17.17 44.40 24.13
N ARG A 8 -18.35 44.72 23.57
CA ARG A 8 -18.73 46.06 23.14
C ARG A 8 -19.26 46.86 24.33
N VAL A 9 -18.52 47.89 24.77
CA VAL A 9 -19.03 48.89 25.71
C VAL A 9 -19.45 50.13 24.92
N PHE A 10 -20.76 50.36 24.78
CA PHE A 10 -21.32 51.59 24.22
C PHE A 10 -21.37 52.67 25.31
N LYS A 11 -20.73 53.83 25.08
CA LYS A 11 -21.04 55.08 25.79
C LYS A 11 -21.90 55.95 24.86
N PRO A 12 -23.12 56.38 25.25
CA PRO A 12 -23.90 57.31 24.45
C PRO A 12 -23.50 58.74 24.80
N THR A 13 -23.05 59.53 23.84
CA THR A 13 -23.00 60.99 23.96
C THR A 13 -24.08 61.62 23.06
N LYS A 14 -24.97 62.37 23.72
CA LYS A 14 -26.07 63.16 23.16
C LYS A 14 -25.51 64.33 22.34
N SER A 15 -26.04 64.55 21.13
CA SER A 15 -26.90 65.70 20.79
C SER A 15 -27.12 65.76 19.27
N LEU A 16 -28.37 65.58 18.84
CA LEU A 16 -28.84 65.94 17.51
C LEU A 16 -29.30 67.41 17.57
N THR A 17 -28.67 68.28 16.80
CA THR A 17 -29.22 69.59 16.43
C THR A 17 -29.35 69.64 14.92
N LEU A 18 -30.59 69.59 14.45
CA LEU A 18 -30.95 69.92 13.07
C LEU A 18 -30.81 71.44 12.87
N HIS A 19 -30.08 71.85 11.83
CA HIS A 19 -30.27 73.16 11.23
C HIS A 19 -30.55 73.01 9.73
N HIS A 20 -31.73 73.49 9.36
CA HIS A 20 -32.22 73.63 8.00
C HIS A 20 -31.54 74.87 7.38
N CYS A 21 -30.88 74.71 6.23
CA CYS A 21 -30.56 75.85 5.38
C CYS A 21 -30.57 75.45 3.90
N HIS A 22 -31.52 76.03 3.16
CA HIS A 22 -31.62 75.99 1.71
C HIS A 22 -30.52 76.85 1.07
N LYS A 23 -29.75 76.29 0.12
CA LYS A 23 -29.52 76.86 -1.23
C LYS A 23 -28.49 76.06 -2.03
N ARG A 24 -28.75 76.03 -3.35
CA ARG A 24 -27.98 75.42 -4.44
C ARG A 24 -26.47 75.64 -4.34
N CYS A 25 -25.69 74.57 -4.49
CA CYS A 25 -24.39 74.62 -5.14
C CYS A 25 -23.92 73.21 -5.55
N ASN A 26 -23.59 73.03 -6.84
CA ASN A 26 -22.94 71.85 -7.38
C ASN A 26 -21.50 71.77 -6.84
N HIS A 27 -21.28 70.93 -5.85
CA HIS A 27 -19.95 70.36 -5.56
C HIS A 27 -20.13 68.97 -4.97
N THR A 28 -19.67 67.95 -5.67
CA THR A 28 -19.41 66.61 -5.15
C THR A 28 -18.32 66.71 -4.08
N ARG A 29 -18.71 67.03 -2.85
CA ARG A 29 -17.87 66.79 -1.67
C ARG A 29 -17.89 65.30 -1.38
N GLY A 30 -16.83 64.61 -1.75
CA GLY A 30 -16.58 63.25 -1.25
C GLY A 30 -16.50 63.29 0.27
N ILE A 31 -17.52 62.76 0.95
CA ILE A 31 -17.48 62.52 2.39
C ILE A 31 -16.63 61.26 2.57
N THR A 32 -15.34 61.42 2.79
CA THR A 32 -14.52 60.34 3.35
C THR A 32 -14.88 60.21 4.82
N ALA A 33 -15.84 59.32 5.12
CA ALA A 33 -16.07 58.88 6.48
C ALA A 33 -14.82 58.14 6.95
N LYS A 34 -13.96 58.79 7.73
CA LYS A 34 -12.92 58.09 8.51
C LYS A 34 -13.65 57.21 9.53
N LEU A 35 -13.81 55.93 9.21
CA LEU A 35 -14.16 54.91 10.19
C LEU A 35 -13.18 55.06 11.37
N PRO A 36 -13.67 55.15 12.63
CA PRO A 36 -12.77 55.23 13.77
C PRO A 36 -11.86 54.01 13.74
N ARG A 37 -10.54 54.23 13.79
CA ARG A 37 -9.57 53.15 14.03
C ARG A 37 -9.91 52.57 15.40
N ILE A 38 -10.58 51.42 15.40
CA ILE A 38 -10.82 50.63 16.60
C ILE A 38 -9.44 50.13 17.02
N GLN A 39 -8.86 50.76 18.04
CA GLN A 39 -7.74 50.15 18.75
C GLN A 39 -8.31 48.95 19.50
N VAL A 40 -8.13 47.77 18.93
CA VAL A 40 -8.29 46.51 19.66
C VAL A 40 -7.28 46.56 20.79
N LEU A 41 -7.74 46.82 22.01
CA LEU A 41 -6.96 46.62 23.23
C LEU A 41 -6.64 45.13 23.29
N GLN A 42 -5.51 44.75 22.70
CA GLN A 42 -4.91 43.44 22.92
C GLN A 42 -4.45 43.42 24.36
N ILE A 43 -5.31 42.93 25.26
CA ILE A 43 -4.95 42.67 26.65
C ILE A 43 -4.10 41.38 26.63
N PRO A 44 -2.76 41.46 26.72
CA PRO A 44 -1.90 40.32 26.38
C PRO A 44 -2.00 39.18 27.40
N TRP A 45 -2.43 39.48 28.63
CA TRP A 45 -2.66 38.45 29.64
C TRP A 45 -3.94 37.66 29.37
N LEU A 46 -4.97 38.28 28.78
CA LEU A 46 -6.25 37.63 28.51
C LEU A 46 -6.11 36.60 27.38
N SER A 47 -5.33 36.93 26.34
CA SER A 47 -5.01 35.98 25.27
C SER A 47 -4.13 34.82 25.77
N ARG A 48 -3.12 35.10 26.59
CA ARG A 48 -2.28 34.06 27.23
C ARG A 48 -3.10 33.12 28.11
N PHE A 49 -4.00 33.68 28.93
CA PHE A 49 -4.90 32.89 29.77
C PHE A 49 -5.83 32.02 28.93
N ALA A 50 -6.49 32.59 27.92
CA ALA A 50 -7.39 31.84 27.04
C ALA A 50 -6.67 30.71 26.29
N ILE A 51 -5.44 30.93 25.82
CA ILE A 51 -4.61 29.91 25.18
C ILE A 51 -4.26 28.80 26.18
N ALA A 52 -3.79 29.15 27.38
CA ALA A 52 -3.42 28.17 28.40
C ALA A 52 -4.62 27.32 28.82
N THR A 53 -5.79 27.94 29.06
CA THR A 53 -7.03 27.21 29.40
C THR A 53 -7.45 26.28 28.26
N SER A 54 -7.45 26.77 27.02
CA SER A 54 -7.82 25.95 25.85
C SER A 54 -6.85 24.79 25.64
N TYR A 55 -5.55 25.02 25.81
CA TYR A 55 -4.52 24.00 25.74
C TYR A 55 -4.73 22.90 26.81
N THR A 56 -4.98 23.29 28.06
CA THR A 56 -5.24 22.33 29.14
C THR A 56 -6.50 21.52 28.88
N ILE A 57 -7.61 22.17 28.50
CA ILE A 57 -8.88 21.50 28.17
C ILE A 57 -8.66 20.49 27.03
N TRP A 58 -8.03 20.93 25.94
CA TRP A 58 -7.73 20.08 24.80
C TRP A 58 -6.88 18.87 25.21
N LYS A 59 -5.81 19.09 25.98
CA LYS A 59 -4.92 18.02 26.44
C LYS A 59 -5.65 17.01 27.33
N SER A 60 -6.53 17.48 28.22
CA SER A 60 -7.36 16.61 29.06
C SER A 60 -8.36 15.79 28.24
N LEU A 61 -9.09 16.42 27.32
CA LEU A 61 -10.02 15.72 26.43
C LEU A 61 -9.29 14.70 25.55
N TRP A 62 -8.15 15.09 24.96
CA TRP A 62 -7.30 14.21 24.18
C TRP A 62 -6.89 12.97 24.98
N SER A 63 -6.44 13.15 26.22
CA SER A 63 -6.05 12.02 27.08
C SER A 63 -7.21 11.05 27.34
N VAL A 64 -8.42 11.56 27.54
CA VAL A 64 -9.61 10.71 27.74
C VAL A 64 -9.94 9.94 26.46
N MET A 65 -10.00 10.62 25.32
CA MET A 65 -10.34 10.00 24.03
C MET A 65 -9.31 8.95 23.61
N VAL A 66 -8.02 9.24 23.75
CA VAL A 66 -6.96 8.27 23.41
C VAL A 66 -6.99 7.07 24.36
N SER A 67 -7.31 7.24 25.64
CA SER A 67 -7.41 6.10 26.57
C SER A 67 -8.47 5.06 26.16
N GLN A 68 -9.55 5.50 25.51
CA GLN A 68 -10.60 4.61 24.99
C GLN A 68 -10.20 3.95 23.66
N LEU A 69 -9.58 4.73 22.78
CA LEU A 69 -9.13 4.25 21.46
C LEU A 69 -7.95 3.28 21.58
N ALA A 70 -6.99 3.64 22.43
CA ALA A 70 -5.69 3.01 22.64
C ALA A 70 -5.35 2.93 24.14
N PRO A 71 -5.83 1.86 24.83
CA PRO A 71 -5.46 1.58 26.21
C PRO A 71 -3.94 1.52 26.38
N LYS A 72 -3.44 1.94 27.54
CA LYS A 72 -2.01 1.96 27.85
C LYS A 72 -1.69 1.37 29.21
N ASP A 73 -0.44 0.97 29.40
CA ASP A 73 0.12 0.68 30.72
C ASP A 73 0.55 1.96 31.48
N GLU A 74 1.12 1.79 32.68
CA GLU A 74 1.63 2.89 33.51
C GLU A 74 2.75 3.69 32.83
N LYS A 75 3.50 3.06 31.93
CA LYS A 75 4.63 3.67 31.21
C LYS A 75 4.20 4.45 29.97
N GLY A 76 2.95 4.31 29.54
CA GLY A 76 2.44 4.93 28.32
C GLY A 76 2.52 4.06 27.08
N GLU A 77 2.86 2.78 27.23
CA GLU A 77 2.91 1.80 26.13
C GLU A 77 1.50 1.33 25.80
N TYR A 78 1.15 1.34 24.52
CA TYR A 78 -0.14 0.85 24.03
C TYR A 78 -0.30 -0.66 24.29
N GLN A 79 -1.45 -1.03 24.86
CA GLN A 79 -1.85 -2.40 25.14
C GLN A 79 -3.04 -2.78 24.27
N ARG A 80 -2.85 -3.75 23.37
CA ARG A 80 -3.91 -4.24 22.48
C ARG A 80 -4.85 -5.17 23.27
N PRO A 81 -6.16 -4.88 23.32
CA PRO A 81 -7.13 -5.81 23.90
C PRO A 81 -7.19 -7.12 23.11
N LEU A 82 -7.33 -8.25 23.81
CA LEU A 82 -7.45 -9.56 23.20
C LEU A 82 -8.83 -9.78 22.56
N SER A 83 -8.86 -10.57 21.49
CA SER A 83 -10.07 -11.02 20.80
C SER A 83 -10.89 -11.98 21.67
N GLY A 84 -12.22 -11.84 21.64
CA GLY A 84 -13.13 -12.57 22.53
C GLY A 84 -13.59 -13.93 22.00
N PHE A 85 -13.61 -14.13 20.69
CA PHE A 85 -14.11 -15.34 20.04
C PHE A 85 -12.99 -16.05 19.29
N ARG A 86 -12.74 -17.33 19.64
CA ARG A 86 -11.55 -18.09 19.24
C ARG A 86 -11.87 -19.50 18.72
N ASN A 87 -13.12 -19.78 18.33
CA ASN A 87 -13.46 -21.09 17.74
C ASN A 87 -12.89 -21.20 16.32
N LYS A 88 -12.79 -22.40 15.78
CA LYS A 88 -12.19 -22.67 14.46
C LYS A 88 -13.16 -23.44 13.58
N ILE A 89 -13.02 -23.27 12.27
CA ILE A 89 -13.63 -24.16 11.28
C ILE A 89 -12.72 -25.38 11.11
N GLU A 90 -13.30 -26.57 11.06
CA GLU A 90 -12.57 -27.84 11.00
C GLU A 90 -13.19 -28.79 9.96
N ILE A 91 -12.39 -29.72 9.41
CA ILE A 91 -12.81 -30.62 8.31
C ILE A 91 -13.28 -31.99 8.81
N HIS A 92 -12.97 -32.36 10.06
CA HIS A 92 -13.28 -33.69 10.56
C HIS A 92 -14.79 -33.88 10.85
N SER A 93 -15.23 -35.14 10.77
CA SER A 93 -16.60 -35.52 11.16
C SER A 93 -16.88 -35.12 12.61
N GLY A 94 -18.06 -34.56 12.87
CA GLY A 94 -18.46 -34.06 14.18
C GLY A 94 -17.83 -32.73 14.62
N ALA A 95 -17.12 -32.02 13.72
CA ALA A 95 -16.65 -30.67 13.98
C ALA A 95 -17.79 -29.76 14.45
N ARG A 96 -17.53 -28.97 15.49
CA ARG A 96 -18.52 -28.00 15.99
C ARG A 96 -18.87 -26.96 14.92
N PHE A 97 -17.87 -26.52 14.16
CA PHE A 97 -18.01 -25.65 13.00
C PHE A 97 -17.33 -26.35 11.80
N PRO A 98 -18.06 -27.14 11.01
CA PRO A 98 -17.50 -27.87 9.87
C PRO A 98 -17.21 -26.94 8.67
N PHE A 99 -16.20 -27.27 7.88
CA PHE A 99 -15.90 -26.55 6.63
C PHE A 99 -16.98 -26.85 5.56
N GLU A 100 -17.92 -25.93 5.39
CA GLU A 100 -19.09 -26.04 4.51
C GLU A 100 -19.29 -24.74 3.72
N LYS A 101 -19.49 -24.87 2.41
CA LYS A 101 -19.82 -23.74 1.52
C LYS A 101 -21.16 -23.12 1.93
N ASP A 102 -21.29 -21.81 1.77
CA ASP A 102 -22.51 -21.02 2.01
C ASP A 102 -23.03 -21.01 3.47
N ARG A 103 -22.23 -21.48 4.44
CA ARG A 103 -22.60 -21.50 5.86
C ARG A 103 -22.15 -20.26 6.64
N TYR A 104 -21.01 -19.71 6.26
CA TYR A 104 -20.32 -18.68 7.03
C TYR A 104 -20.36 -17.33 6.35
N THR A 105 -20.61 -16.27 7.13
CA THR A 105 -20.42 -14.90 6.69
C THR A 105 -19.22 -14.28 7.38
N LEU A 106 -18.34 -13.70 6.56
CA LEU A 106 -17.14 -13.00 6.98
C LEU A 106 -17.33 -11.49 6.78
N TYR A 107 -17.38 -10.76 7.90
CA TYR A 107 -17.42 -9.31 7.90
C TYR A 107 -16.00 -8.75 7.95
N VAL A 108 -15.66 -7.89 6.99
CA VAL A 108 -14.30 -7.35 6.79
C VAL A 108 -14.36 -5.90 6.35
N GLY A 109 -13.32 -5.12 6.64
CA GLY A 109 -13.16 -3.78 6.10
C GLY A 109 -11.79 -3.60 5.48
N PHE A 110 -11.72 -3.06 4.25
CA PHE A 110 -10.45 -2.79 3.55
C PHE A 110 -9.44 -1.99 4.38
N PRO A 111 -9.85 -0.99 5.19
CA PRO A 111 -8.89 -0.25 5.99
C PRO A 111 -8.13 -1.13 6.99
N CYS A 112 -8.77 -2.16 7.54
CA CYS A 112 -8.21 -2.94 8.63
C CYS A 112 -7.12 -3.91 8.12
N PRO A 113 -5.85 -3.82 8.59
CA PRO A 113 -4.80 -4.75 8.16
C PRO A 113 -5.06 -6.18 8.67
N TRP A 114 -5.76 -6.35 9.78
CA TRP A 114 -6.16 -7.66 10.31
C TRP A 114 -7.20 -8.33 9.41
N CYS A 115 -8.13 -7.57 8.84
CA CYS A 115 -9.05 -8.07 7.81
C CYS A 115 -8.30 -8.41 6.52
N HIS A 116 -7.37 -7.54 6.11
CA HIS A 116 -6.59 -7.73 4.90
C HIS A 116 -5.79 -9.05 4.97
N ARG A 117 -5.26 -9.47 6.12
CA ARG A 117 -4.64 -10.81 6.26
C ARG A 117 -5.58 -11.95 5.87
N VAL A 118 -6.82 -11.90 6.33
CA VAL A 118 -7.81 -12.95 6.06
C VAL A 118 -8.22 -12.91 4.59
N LEU A 119 -8.46 -11.72 4.04
CA LEU A 119 -8.74 -11.53 2.61
C LEU A 119 -7.60 -12.04 1.72
N LEU A 120 -6.36 -11.76 2.12
CA LEU A 120 -5.16 -12.20 1.42
C LEU A 120 -5.02 -13.73 1.47
N ALA A 121 -5.23 -14.34 2.64
CA ALA A 121 -5.21 -15.79 2.80
C ALA A 121 -6.32 -16.46 1.96
N LEU A 122 -7.54 -15.93 1.98
CA LEU A 122 -8.64 -16.42 1.15
C LEU A 122 -8.28 -16.36 -0.33
N SER A 123 -7.75 -15.22 -0.79
CA SER A 123 -7.43 -15.03 -2.20
C SER A 123 -6.28 -15.88 -2.69
N ILE A 124 -5.22 -15.96 -1.91
CA ILE A 124 -4.06 -16.77 -2.29
C ILE A 124 -4.41 -18.25 -2.27
N CYS A 125 -5.22 -18.69 -1.30
CA CYS A 125 -5.63 -20.09 -1.21
C CYS A 125 -6.82 -20.42 -2.12
N ASN A 126 -7.40 -19.47 -2.86
CA ASN A 126 -8.60 -19.64 -3.67
C ASN A 126 -9.78 -20.23 -2.87
N LEU A 127 -10.11 -19.58 -1.74
CA LEU A 127 -11.13 -20.01 -0.79
C LEU A 127 -12.29 -19.01 -0.65
N GLU A 128 -12.30 -17.91 -1.41
CA GLU A 128 -13.31 -16.85 -1.29
C GLU A 128 -14.74 -17.39 -1.45
N GLU A 129 -14.98 -18.30 -2.40
CA GLU A 129 -16.32 -18.83 -2.67
C GLU A 129 -16.93 -19.63 -1.51
N TYR A 130 -16.15 -20.04 -0.51
CA TYR A 130 -16.66 -20.76 0.65
C TYR A 130 -17.33 -19.84 1.68
N PHE A 131 -17.13 -18.52 1.56
CA PHE A 131 -17.59 -17.54 2.53
C PHE A 131 -18.42 -16.46 1.86
N GLN A 132 -19.56 -16.12 2.46
CA GLN A 132 -20.23 -14.87 2.11
C GLN A 132 -19.45 -13.71 2.73
N ILE A 133 -18.88 -12.83 1.90
CA ILE A 133 -18.06 -11.71 2.38
C ILE A 133 -18.88 -10.42 2.41
N GLU A 134 -18.99 -9.81 3.58
CA GLU A 134 -19.68 -8.53 3.80
C GLU A 134 -18.69 -7.41 4.11
N TYR A 135 -18.63 -6.41 3.23
CA TYR A 135 -17.68 -5.30 3.34
C TYR A 135 -18.23 -4.17 4.22
N CYS A 136 -17.40 -3.79 5.19
CA CYS A 136 -17.69 -2.79 6.21
C CYS A 136 -16.84 -1.53 5.99
N GLU A 137 -17.39 -0.39 6.35
CA GLU A 137 -16.71 0.90 6.35
C GLU A 137 -16.63 1.48 7.77
N ALA A 138 -15.68 2.38 7.99
CA ALA A 138 -15.53 3.04 9.28
C ALA A 138 -16.64 4.08 9.47
N ASN A 139 -17.26 4.08 10.64
CA ASN A 139 -18.16 5.12 11.07
C ASN A 139 -17.37 6.28 11.69
N ILE A 140 -17.21 7.37 10.93
CA ILE A 140 -16.43 8.55 11.36
C ILE A 140 -16.98 9.19 12.64
N SER A 141 -18.29 9.08 12.91
CA SER A 141 -18.91 9.77 14.05
C SER A 141 -18.49 9.21 15.41
N ASP A 142 -18.24 7.89 15.49
CA ASP A 142 -17.95 7.21 16.76
C ASP A 142 -16.80 6.20 16.69
N GLY A 143 -16.13 6.09 15.53
CA GLY A 143 -15.01 5.18 15.30
C GLY A 143 -15.39 3.70 15.24
N SER A 144 -16.69 3.37 15.19
CA SER A 144 -17.17 1.99 15.05
C SER A 144 -17.18 1.52 13.59
N TRP A 145 -17.51 0.25 13.36
CA TRP A 145 -17.72 -0.29 12.02
C TRP A 145 -19.20 -0.37 11.68
N LYS A 146 -19.52 -0.16 10.40
CA LYS A 146 -20.85 -0.36 9.84
C LYS A 146 -20.77 -1.03 8.47
N LEU A 147 -21.83 -1.75 8.09
CA LEU A 147 -22.02 -2.19 6.71
C LEU A 147 -22.21 -0.98 5.79
N LYS A 148 -21.96 -1.14 4.49
CA LYS A 148 -22.26 -0.11 3.48
C LYS A 148 -23.72 0.35 3.49
N GLY A 149 -24.65 -0.53 3.90
CA GLY A 149 -26.07 -0.21 4.12
C GLY A 149 -26.39 0.54 5.42
N GLY A 150 -25.40 0.83 6.27
CA GLY A 150 -25.53 1.64 7.49
C GLY A 150 -25.74 0.84 8.79
N GLU A 151 -25.98 -0.46 8.74
CA GLU A 151 -26.13 -1.28 9.94
C GLU A 151 -24.80 -1.37 10.71
N SER A 152 -24.84 -1.07 12.01
CA SER A 152 -23.65 -1.11 12.87
C SER A 152 -23.21 -2.53 13.16
N ILE A 153 -21.91 -2.79 13.06
CA ILE A 153 -21.30 -4.08 13.46
C ILE A 153 -21.53 -4.36 14.95
N ARG A 154 -21.68 -3.32 15.79
CA ARG A 154 -22.06 -3.49 17.19
C ARG A 154 -23.42 -4.18 17.35
N ASN A 155 -24.37 -3.88 16.45
CA ASN A 155 -25.68 -4.54 16.46
C ASN A 155 -25.57 -5.99 16.00
N ILE A 156 -24.70 -6.28 15.02
CA ILE A 156 -24.42 -7.65 14.58
C ILE A 156 -23.82 -8.48 15.74
N TYR A 157 -22.85 -7.93 16.47
CA TYR A 157 -22.33 -8.60 17.68
C TYR A 157 -23.44 -8.89 18.70
N ARG A 158 -24.31 -7.92 18.99
CA ARG A 158 -25.42 -8.08 19.94
C ARG A 158 -26.50 -9.06 19.46
N LYS A 159 -26.68 -9.19 18.15
CA LYS A 159 -27.62 -10.15 17.55
C LYS A 159 -27.21 -11.58 17.90
N TYR A 160 -25.91 -11.88 17.82
CA TYR A 160 -25.39 -13.22 18.07
C TYR A 160 -24.97 -13.47 19.52
N GLU A 161 -24.59 -12.41 20.26
CA GLU A 161 -24.12 -12.49 21.64
C GLU A 161 -24.64 -11.27 22.45
N HIS A 162 -25.83 -11.41 23.05
CA HIS A 162 -26.59 -10.30 23.65
C HIS A 162 -25.85 -9.51 24.74
N ASN A 163 -25.04 -10.21 25.56
CA ASN A 163 -24.33 -9.64 26.70
C ASN A 163 -22.86 -9.30 26.37
N TYR A 164 -22.49 -9.19 25.09
CA TYR A 164 -21.12 -8.89 24.71
C TYR A 164 -20.73 -7.44 25.07
N SER A 165 -19.73 -7.30 25.95
CA SER A 165 -19.19 -6.01 26.41
C SER A 165 -17.79 -5.69 25.85
N GLY A 166 -17.24 -6.55 25.00
CA GLY A 166 -15.92 -6.36 24.40
C GLY A 166 -15.92 -5.42 23.18
N ARG A 167 -14.74 -5.24 22.56
CA ARG A 167 -14.62 -4.46 21.32
C ARG A 167 -15.24 -5.22 20.15
N CYS A 168 -16.17 -4.59 19.44
CA CYS A 168 -16.75 -5.13 18.20
C CYS A 168 -15.77 -4.90 17.04
N THR A 169 -14.76 -5.77 16.94
CA THR A 169 -13.67 -5.68 15.96
C THR A 169 -14.01 -6.41 14.65
N LEU A 170 -13.22 -6.13 13.61
CA LEU A 170 -13.16 -6.93 12.40
C LEU A 170 -11.74 -7.51 12.26
N PRO A 171 -11.55 -8.67 11.59
CA PRO A 171 -12.56 -9.50 10.93
C PRO A 171 -13.52 -10.15 11.93
N LEU A 172 -14.76 -10.41 11.51
CA LEU A 172 -15.77 -11.13 12.29
C LEU A 172 -16.34 -12.27 11.44
N LEU A 173 -16.25 -13.49 11.95
CA LEU A 173 -16.78 -14.70 11.30
C LEU A 173 -18.00 -15.21 12.05
N VAL A 174 -19.11 -15.39 11.34
CA VAL A 174 -20.41 -15.80 11.88
C VAL A 174 -20.87 -17.08 11.19
N ASP A 175 -21.39 -18.01 11.99
CA ASP A 175 -22.11 -19.19 11.51
C ASP A 175 -23.61 -18.88 11.48
N HIS A 176 -24.21 -18.88 10.29
CA HIS A 176 -25.63 -18.58 10.09
C HIS A 176 -26.54 -19.79 10.37
N VAL A 177 -26.00 -21.00 10.36
CA VAL A 177 -26.76 -22.20 10.72
C VAL A 177 -26.92 -22.26 12.24
N GLN A 178 -25.84 -22.04 12.99
CA GLN A 178 -25.89 -22.03 14.46
C GLN A 178 -26.32 -20.69 15.05
N GLN A 179 -26.36 -19.61 14.25
CA GLN A 179 -26.59 -18.23 14.69
C GLN A 179 -25.61 -17.82 15.81
N ARG A 180 -24.30 -18.00 15.58
CA ARG A 180 -23.26 -17.66 16.56
C ARG A 180 -22.02 -17.05 15.93
N ILE A 181 -21.29 -16.28 16.72
CA ILE A 181 -19.95 -15.82 16.36
C ILE A 181 -18.97 -16.99 16.50
N VAL A 182 -18.25 -17.30 15.42
CA VAL A 182 -17.22 -18.34 15.41
C VAL A 182 -15.91 -17.76 15.93
N ASN A 183 -15.43 -16.69 15.30
CA ASN A 183 -14.10 -16.15 15.53
C ASN A 183 -14.04 -14.65 15.19
N ASN A 184 -13.22 -13.89 15.92
CA ASN A 184 -12.90 -12.48 15.58
C ASN A 184 -11.40 -12.14 15.69
N GLU A 185 -10.55 -13.17 15.57
CA GLU A 185 -9.11 -13.15 15.65
C GLU A 185 -8.48 -13.54 14.30
N SER A 186 -7.94 -12.56 13.57
CA SER A 186 -7.37 -12.78 12.23
C SER A 186 -6.27 -13.85 12.19
N SER A 187 -5.48 -13.99 13.26
CA SER A 187 -4.40 -14.98 13.31
C SER A 187 -4.92 -16.42 13.31
N ASP A 188 -5.95 -16.69 14.12
CA ASP A 188 -6.62 -18.00 14.12
C ASP A 188 -7.25 -18.30 12.76
N MET A 189 -7.88 -17.30 12.14
CA MET A 189 -8.51 -17.43 10.83
C MET A 189 -7.52 -17.84 9.75
N VAL A 190 -6.39 -17.13 9.64
CA VAL A 190 -5.33 -17.50 8.69
C VAL A 190 -4.84 -18.92 8.98
N GLN A 191 -4.60 -19.27 10.25
CA GLN A 191 -4.11 -20.60 10.62
C GLN A 191 -5.05 -21.74 10.17
N PHE A 192 -6.36 -21.63 10.39
CA PHE A 192 -7.28 -22.68 9.93
C PHE A 192 -7.55 -22.63 8.43
N LEU A 193 -7.54 -21.45 7.78
CA LEU A 193 -7.64 -21.37 6.32
C LEU A 193 -6.47 -22.09 5.64
N MET A 194 -5.27 -21.97 6.20
CA MET A 194 -4.10 -22.70 5.73
C MET A 194 -4.18 -24.23 5.94
N ASN A 195 -5.12 -24.73 6.77
CA ASN A 195 -5.42 -26.17 6.84
C ASN A 195 -6.25 -26.65 5.66
N PHE A 196 -6.88 -25.74 4.91
CA PHE A 196 -7.83 -26.07 3.84
C PHE A 196 -7.18 -26.07 2.45
N ILE A 197 -5.88 -25.74 2.37
CA ILE A 197 -5.12 -25.66 1.10
C ILE A 197 -5.17 -26.98 0.31
N GLU A 198 -5.18 -28.13 0.98
CA GLU A 198 -5.27 -29.44 0.30
C GLU A 198 -6.61 -29.65 -0.43
N TYR A 199 -7.62 -28.84 -0.13
CA TYR A 199 -8.96 -28.88 -0.71
C TYR A 199 -9.22 -27.69 -1.64
N SER A 200 -8.20 -26.89 -1.94
CA SER A 200 -8.27 -25.75 -2.84
C SER A 200 -7.10 -25.76 -3.83
N THR A 201 -7.12 -24.80 -4.76
CA THR A 201 -6.04 -24.61 -5.75
C THR A 201 -5.45 -23.23 -5.55
N PRO A 202 -4.43 -23.08 -4.67
CA PRO A 202 -3.80 -21.79 -4.45
C PRO A 202 -3.27 -21.16 -5.74
N VAL A 203 -3.38 -19.84 -5.85
CA VAL A 203 -2.93 -19.08 -7.04
C VAL A 203 -1.41 -19.07 -7.19
N VAL A 204 -0.69 -19.33 -6.11
CA VAL A 204 0.77 -19.49 -6.06
C VAL A 204 1.12 -20.60 -5.06
N PRO A 205 2.30 -21.25 -5.20
CA PRO A 205 2.80 -22.16 -4.19
C PRO A 205 2.87 -21.46 -2.82
N ILE A 206 2.18 -22.01 -1.83
CA ILE A 206 2.16 -21.49 -0.47
C ILE A 206 2.25 -22.64 0.54
N GLN A 207 3.00 -22.41 1.62
CA GLN A 207 3.14 -23.35 2.73
C GLN A 207 2.84 -22.65 4.06
N LYS A 208 2.62 -23.42 5.13
CA LYS A 208 2.46 -22.81 6.46
C LYS A 208 3.76 -22.18 6.96
N HIS A 209 4.86 -22.92 6.83
CA HIS A 209 6.21 -22.55 7.20
C HIS A 209 7.21 -23.39 6.41
N ILE A 210 8.41 -22.84 6.18
CA ILE A 210 9.58 -23.51 5.60
C ILE A 210 10.60 -23.78 6.72
N LEU A 211 10.77 -22.81 7.62
CA LEU A 211 11.69 -22.93 8.75
C LEU A 211 11.20 -24.00 9.73
N ALA A 212 12.08 -24.44 10.63
CA ALA A 212 11.65 -25.28 11.74
C ALA A 212 10.50 -24.59 12.49
N LYS A 213 9.45 -25.33 12.84
CA LYS A 213 8.22 -24.76 13.40
C LYS A 213 8.46 -23.73 14.52
N VAL A 214 9.37 -24.03 15.45
CA VAL A 214 9.74 -23.13 16.56
C VAL A 214 10.30 -21.80 16.06
N GLU A 215 11.13 -21.84 15.02
CA GLU A 215 11.73 -20.65 14.41
C GLU A 215 10.70 -19.84 13.64
N SER A 216 9.83 -20.50 12.84
CA SER A 216 8.74 -19.84 12.13
C SER A 216 7.75 -19.18 13.10
N ASP A 217 7.34 -19.88 14.17
CA ASP A 217 6.47 -19.34 15.21
C ASP A 217 7.13 -18.10 15.89
N ALA A 218 8.44 -18.15 16.14
CA ALA A 218 9.18 -17.02 16.69
C ALA A 218 9.27 -15.83 15.72
N LEU A 219 9.49 -16.10 14.42
CA LEU A 219 9.52 -15.08 13.38
C LEU A 219 8.16 -14.41 13.21
N LEU A 220 7.08 -15.19 13.11
CA LEU A 220 5.70 -14.70 13.11
C LEU A 220 5.39 -13.86 14.34
N GLY A 221 5.85 -14.30 15.51
CA GLY A 221 5.74 -13.54 16.76
C GLY A 221 6.44 -12.18 16.69
N ARG A 222 7.66 -12.12 16.15
CA ARG A 222 8.39 -10.85 15.93
C ARG A 222 7.68 -9.94 14.93
N ILE A 223 7.27 -10.47 13.77
CA ILE A 223 6.53 -9.70 12.76
C ILE A 223 5.24 -9.12 13.37
N TYR A 224 4.51 -9.91 14.15
CA TYR A 224 3.31 -9.44 14.83
C TYR A 224 3.61 -8.35 15.86
N GLU A 225 4.50 -8.62 16.82
CA GLU A 225 4.73 -7.73 17.96
C GLU A 225 5.47 -6.44 17.59
N ASN A 226 6.45 -6.53 16.69
CA ASN A 226 7.40 -5.46 16.39
C ASN A 226 7.03 -4.68 15.14
N ILE A 227 6.37 -5.30 14.16
CA ILE A 227 5.98 -4.63 12.91
C ILE A 227 4.48 -4.32 12.92
N ASN A 228 3.64 -5.36 12.90
CA ASN A 228 2.20 -5.19 12.69
C ASN A 228 1.53 -4.46 13.85
N ASN A 229 1.89 -4.80 15.08
CA ASN A 229 1.46 -4.10 16.29
C ASN A 229 2.41 -2.93 16.62
N GLY A 230 3.67 -2.99 16.19
CA GLY A 230 4.68 -1.95 16.46
C GLY A 230 4.33 -0.59 15.90
N VAL A 231 3.81 -0.52 14.67
CA VAL A 231 3.33 0.75 14.09
C VAL A 231 2.21 1.38 14.94
N TYR A 232 1.34 0.57 15.54
CA TYR A 232 0.31 1.06 16.47
C TYR A 232 0.88 1.45 17.82
N LYS A 233 1.87 0.70 18.34
CA LYS A 233 2.60 1.06 19.57
C LYS A 233 3.25 2.43 19.43
N ALA A 234 3.84 2.73 18.27
CA ALA A 234 4.38 4.05 17.96
C ALA A 234 3.27 5.11 17.80
N GLY A 235 2.28 4.87 16.95
CA GLY A 235 1.23 5.84 16.64
C GLY A 235 0.34 6.23 17.82
N PHE A 236 0.17 5.32 18.78
CA PHE A 236 -0.65 5.52 19.98
C PHE A 236 0.17 5.72 21.27
N ALA A 237 1.50 5.83 21.17
CA ALA A 237 2.34 6.11 22.33
C ALA A 237 1.90 7.40 23.02
N GLN A 238 1.79 7.35 24.35
CA GLN A 238 1.38 8.50 25.16
C GLN A 238 2.53 9.14 25.94
N SER A 239 3.76 8.68 25.69
CA SER A 239 5.01 9.24 26.21
C SER A 239 6.08 9.19 25.12
N GLN A 240 7.05 10.11 25.20
CA GLN A 240 8.17 10.15 24.24
C GLN A 240 9.01 8.87 24.32
N SER A 241 9.26 8.34 25.53
CA SER A 241 10.06 7.12 25.68
C SER A 241 9.37 5.88 25.12
N SER A 242 8.05 5.75 25.30
CA SER A 242 7.28 4.64 24.71
C SER A 242 7.29 4.70 23.19
N TYR A 243 7.19 5.90 22.61
CA TYR A 243 7.31 6.11 21.17
C TYR A 243 8.71 5.72 20.67
N GLU A 244 9.78 6.22 21.30
CA GLU A 244 11.16 5.93 20.90
C GLU A 244 11.53 4.45 21.02
N LYS A 245 11.01 3.77 22.04
CA LYS A 245 11.16 2.33 22.18
C LYS A 245 10.44 1.58 21.04
N ALA A 246 9.19 1.93 20.78
CA ALA A 246 8.40 1.28 19.74
C ALA A 246 8.99 1.48 18.34
N ILE A 247 9.44 2.70 18.03
CA ILE A 247 10.02 3.02 16.73
C ILE A 247 11.36 2.33 16.51
N ARG A 248 12.19 2.22 17.56
CA ARG A 248 13.46 1.50 17.49
C ARG A 248 13.26 0.02 17.17
N THR A 249 12.43 -0.66 17.96
CA THR A 249 12.15 -2.09 17.75
C THR A 249 11.49 -2.35 16.40
N LEU A 250 10.64 -1.43 15.92
CA LEU A 250 10.05 -1.52 14.58
C LEU A 250 11.13 -1.53 13.49
N PHE A 251 12.01 -0.54 13.46
CA PHE A 251 13.03 -0.43 12.40
C PHE A 251 14.13 -1.49 12.53
N GLU A 252 14.52 -1.89 13.74
CA GLU A 252 15.42 -3.05 13.94
C GLU A 252 14.84 -4.34 13.33
N THR A 253 13.52 -4.56 13.46
CA THR A 253 12.87 -5.74 12.88
C THR A 253 12.65 -5.60 11.37
N LEU A 254 12.43 -4.37 10.86
CA LEU A 254 12.37 -4.14 9.41
C LEU A 254 13.74 -4.36 8.74
N ASP A 255 14.83 -3.98 9.40
CA ASP A 255 16.20 -4.29 8.97
C ASP A 255 16.41 -5.81 8.89
N GLU A 256 15.94 -6.58 9.89
CA GLU A 256 15.95 -8.06 9.84
C GLU A 256 15.13 -8.62 8.65
N MET A 257 13.98 -8.01 8.31
CA MET A 257 13.15 -8.48 7.19
C MET A 257 13.79 -8.15 5.85
N GLU A 258 14.43 -6.99 5.71
CA GLU A 258 15.20 -6.59 4.53
C GLU A 258 16.33 -7.59 4.23
N GLU A 259 17.15 -7.89 5.23
CA GLU A 259 18.25 -8.86 5.12
C GLU A 259 17.73 -10.26 4.71
N ARG A 260 16.54 -10.65 5.18
CA ARG A 260 15.92 -11.91 4.76
C ARG A 260 15.56 -11.91 3.29
N VAL A 261 14.88 -10.87 2.80
CA VAL A 261 14.38 -10.85 1.41
C VAL A 261 15.44 -10.39 0.39
N GLU A 262 16.63 -10.01 0.84
CA GLU A 262 17.81 -9.83 -0.02
C GLU A 262 18.17 -11.15 -0.74
N THR A 263 18.08 -12.28 -0.04
CA THR A 263 18.47 -13.60 -0.57
C THR A 263 17.28 -14.53 -0.83
N HIS A 264 16.10 -14.20 -0.29
CA HIS A 264 14.88 -14.98 -0.42
C HIS A 264 13.81 -14.25 -1.24
N SER A 265 13.02 -15.00 -2.02
CA SER A 265 11.87 -14.44 -2.75
C SER A 265 10.74 -14.01 -1.81
N TYR A 266 10.64 -14.65 -0.65
CA TYR A 266 9.62 -14.49 0.41
C TYR A 266 10.27 -14.59 1.79
N ILE A 267 9.54 -14.24 2.85
CA ILE A 267 10.11 -14.00 4.18
C ILE A 267 10.84 -15.21 4.79
N GLU A 268 10.35 -16.44 4.55
CA GLU A 268 10.98 -17.66 5.04
C GLU A 268 11.84 -18.39 3.99
N GLY A 269 11.84 -17.94 2.72
CA GLY A 269 12.51 -18.67 1.66
C GLY A 269 12.00 -18.39 0.25
N ARG A 270 12.06 -19.40 -0.62
CA ARG A 270 11.67 -19.27 -2.04
C ARG A 270 10.17 -19.44 -2.29
N VAL A 271 9.42 -19.91 -1.30
CA VAL A 271 7.97 -20.18 -1.37
C VAL A 271 7.26 -19.28 -0.36
N MET A 272 6.07 -18.82 -0.69
CA MET A 272 5.28 -17.95 0.18
C MET A 272 4.82 -18.70 1.44
N THR A 273 4.77 -18.00 2.57
CA THR A 273 4.33 -18.54 3.86
C THR A 273 3.33 -17.64 4.58
N ILE A 274 2.86 -18.07 5.75
CA ILE A 274 2.03 -17.24 6.63
C ILE A 274 2.75 -15.95 7.04
N ALA A 275 4.09 -15.97 7.13
CA ALA A 275 4.88 -14.78 7.48
C ALA A 275 4.65 -13.65 6.46
N ASP A 276 4.60 -13.98 5.17
CA ASP A 276 4.31 -13.02 4.10
C ASP A 276 2.89 -12.46 4.21
N ILE A 277 1.91 -13.32 4.48
CA ILE A 277 0.50 -12.91 4.72
C ILE A 277 0.42 -11.92 5.89
N TYR A 278 1.21 -12.12 6.94
CA TYR A 278 1.23 -11.25 8.11
C TYR A 278 1.88 -9.90 7.84
N LEU A 279 2.99 -9.90 7.11
CA LEU A 279 3.80 -8.72 6.86
C LEU A 279 3.14 -7.79 5.83
N PHE A 280 2.60 -8.34 4.75
CA PHE A 280 2.16 -7.58 3.57
C PHE A 280 1.18 -6.44 3.89
N PRO A 281 0.11 -6.67 4.69
CA PRO A 281 -0.82 -5.59 5.02
C PRO A 281 -0.19 -4.40 5.73
N THR A 282 0.94 -4.61 6.43
CA THR A 282 1.61 -3.52 7.14
C THR A 282 2.52 -2.74 6.21
N ILE A 283 3.36 -3.43 5.42
CA ILE A 283 4.28 -2.79 4.48
C ILE A 283 3.52 -2.02 3.40
N TYR A 284 2.44 -2.60 2.86
CA TYR A 284 1.54 -1.95 1.90
C TYR A 284 1.00 -0.59 2.39
N ARG A 285 0.78 -0.43 3.70
CA ARG A 285 0.23 0.79 4.30
C ARG A 285 1.30 1.75 4.82
N PHE A 286 2.57 1.35 4.81
CA PHE A 286 3.60 2.00 5.60
C PHE A 286 3.82 3.46 5.18
N LYS A 287 4.17 3.68 3.92
CA LYS A 287 4.44 5.01 3.36
C LYS A 287 3.23 5.94 3.42
N ALA A 288 2.08 5.44 2.99
CA ALA A 288 0.88 6.25 2.83
C ALA A 288 0.18 6.60 4.16
N ILE A 289 0.40 5.82 5.22
CA ILE A 289 -0.36 5.94 6.48
C ILE A 289 0.57 5.93 7.70
N TYR A 290 1.33 4.86 7.92
CA TYR A 290 2.06 4.70 9.19
C TYR A 290 3.21 5.69 9.36
N GLY A 291 3.95 5.97 8.29
CA GLY A 291 4.93 7.05 8.29
C GLY A 291 4.32 8.38 8.72
N PRO A 292 3.42 8.97 7.93
CA PRO A 292 2.86 10.29 8.22
C PRO A 292 1.96 10.35 9.47
N LEU A 293 1.03 9.40 9.66
CA LEU A 293 0.04 9.45 10.75
C LEU A 293 0.60 8.94 12.08
N PHE A 294 1.32 7.81 12.05
CA PHE A 294 1.89 7.18 13.25
C PHE A 294 3.33 7.61 13.54
N LYS A 295 3.90 8.48 12.70
CA LYS A 295 5.26 9.02 12.81
C LYS A 295 6.36 7.97 12.58
N CYS A 296 6.07 6.91 11.85
CA CYS A 296 7.07 5.90 11.50
C CYS A 296 8.02 6.37 10.38
N LEU A 297 8.89 7.34 10.68
CA LEU A 297 9.61 8.16 9.68
C LEU A 297 11.14 8.04 9.72
N TRP A 298 11.74 7.03 10.38
CA TRP A 298 13.21 6.91 10.37
C TRP A 298 13.77 6.50 9.01
N LYS A 299 13.05 5.63 8.29
CA LYS A 299 13.35 5.12 6.96
C LYS A 299 12.03 4.96 6.17
N ASP A 300 12.06 5.14 4.86
CA ASP A 300 10.93 4.90 3.95
C ASP A 300 11.14 3.58 3.18
N ILE A 301 10.05 2.83 2.98
CA ILE A 301 10.13 1.48 2.37
C ILE A 301 10.74 1.52 0.96
N PRO A 302 10.29 2.38 0.03
CA PRO A 302 10.81 2.35 -1.34
C PRO A 302 12.26 2.81 -1.49
N THR A 303 12.78 3.64 -0.59
CA THR A 303 14.12 4.24 -0.71
C THR A 303 15.17 3.56 0.14
N ASP A 304 14.81 3.17 1.37
CA ASP A 304 15.76 2.63 2.35
C ASP A 304 15.71 1.09 2.45
N TYR A 305 14.67 0.47 1.87
CA TYR A 305 14.42 -0.98 1.91
C TYR A 305 14.13 -1.55 0.50
N PRO A 306 15.11 -1.50 -0.44
CA PRO A 306 14.90 -1.91 -1.83
C PRO A 306 14.46 -3.37 -1.99
N PHE A 307 14.95 -4.29 -1.16
CA PHE A 307 14.59 -5.71 -1.25
C PHE A 307 13.17 -5.95 -0.71
N LEU A 308 12.79 -5.30 0.39
CA LEU A 308 11.44 -5.34 0.93
C LEU A 308 10.44 -4.62 0.02
N PHE A 309 10.86 -3.56 -0.67
CA PHE A 309 10.04 -2.93 -1.70
C PHE A 309 9.82 -3.86 -2.90
N SER A 310 10.87 -4.55 -3.36
CA SER A 310 10.77 -5.56 -4.41
C SER A 310 9.88 -6.73 -3.99
N TRP A 311 9.98 -7.18 -2.73
CA TRP A 311 9.08 -8.18 -2.15
C TRP A 311 7.63 -7.68 -2.10
N LEU A 312 7.39 -6.43 -1.71
CA LEU A 312 6.05 -5.82 -1.70
C LEU A 312 5.42 -5.84 -3.09
N GLN A 313 6.19 -5.43 -4.12
CA GLN A 313 5.75 -5.44 -5.51
C GLN A 313 5.45 -6.87 -5.97
N ARG A 314 6.32 -7.84 -5.65
CA ARG A 314 6.12 -9.25 -5.97
C ARG A 314 4.82 -9.80 -5.38
N VAL A 315 4.57 -9.58 -4.09
CA VAL A 315 3.34 -10.03 -3.43
C VAL A 315 2.11 -9.32 -4.00
N TYR A 316 2.21 -8.02 -4.28
CA TYR A 316 1.09 -7.26 -4.87
C TYR A 316 0.72 -7.76 -6.28
N SER A 317 1.70 -8.21 -7.07
CA SER A 317 1.52 -8.74 -8.42
C SER A 317 0.94 -10.15 -8.47
N ILE A 318 0.82 -10.86 -7.34
CA ILE A 318 0.17 -12.17 -7.30
C ILE A 318 -1.31 -12.01 -7.72
N PRO A 319 -1.83 -12.83 -8.66
CA PRO A 319 -3.23 -12.76 -9.08
C PRO A 319 -4.19 -12.78 -7.89
N GLY A 320 -5.14 -11.84 -7.88
CA GLY A 320 -6.12 -11.69 -6.79
C GLY A 320 -5.71 -10.75 -5.67
N VAL A 321 -4.41 -10.57 -5.39
CA VAL A 321 -3.93 -9.74 -4.26
C VAL A 321 -4.36 -8.28 -4.41
N ALA A 322 -4.22 -7.68 -5.60
CA ALA A 322 -4.67 -6.31 -5.85
C ALA A 322 -6.16 -6.07 -5.52
N LYS A 323 -7.04 -7.08 -5.66
CA LYS A 323 -8.47 -6.98 -5.31
C LYS A 323 -8.71 -6.89 -3.80
N THR A 324 -7.76 -7.35 -3.00
CA THR A 324 -7.80 -7.22 -1.53
C THR A 324 -7.30 -5.86 -1.03
N CYS A 325 -6.80 -5.02 -1.94
CA CYS A 325 -6.16 -3.75 -1.67
C CYS A 325 -7.06 -2.56 -2.04
N ASN A 326 -7.28 -1.63 -1.11
CA ASN A 326 -7.94 -0.36 -1.39
C ASN A 326 -7.27 0.75 -0.57
N LEU A 327 -6.20 1.33 -1.13
CA LEU A 327 -5.40 2.34 -0.42
C LEU A 327 -6.20 3.61 -0.14
N GLU A 328 -7.05 4.03 -1.08
CA GLU A 328 -7.83 5.26 -0.93
C GLU A 328 -8.82 5.12 0.23
N GLU A 329 -9.63 4.06 0.26
CA GLU A 329 -10.54 3.79 1.38
C GLU A 329 -9.78 3.65 2.71
N THR A 330 -8.61 2.99 2.68
CA THR A 330 -7.74 2.88 3.84
C THR A 330 -7.31 4.25 4.34
N LYS A 331 -6.79 5.14 3.47
CA LYS A 331 -6.41 6.51 3.83
C LYS A 331 -7.59 7.29 4.39
N GLN A 332 -8.73 7.26 3.71
CA GLN A 332 -9.95 7.93 4.18
C GLN A 332 -10.32 7.47 5.60
N SER A 333 -10.29 6.17 5.86
CA SER A 333 -10.59 5.61 7.18
C SER A 333 -9.58 6.03 8.25
N TYR A 334 -8.27 5.85 8.02
CA TYR A 334 -7.25 6.15 9.04
C TYR A 334 -7.21 7.63 9.40
N TYR A 335 -7.21 8.51 8.39
CA TYR A 335 -7.07 9.95 8.61
C TYR A 335 -8.35 10.59 9.15
N LYS A 336 -9.54 10.04 8.87
CA LYS A 336 -10.82 10.60 9.34
C LYS A 336 -11.34 9.94 10.62
N SER A 337 -11.20 8.63 10.75
CA SER A 337 -11.86 7.86 11.83
C SER A 337 -11.00 7.69 13.08
N LEU A 338 -9.66 7.81 12.98
CA LEU A 338 -8.77 7.74 14.14
C LEU A 338 -8.67 9.08 14.86
N PHE A 339 -9.80 9.75 15.07
CA PHE A 339 -9.86 10.86 16.01
C PHE A 339 -9.55 10.33 17.43
N PRO A 340 -8.60 10.92 18.18
CA PRO A 340 -8.05 12.27 18.02
C PRO A 340 -6.63 12.36 17.45
N LEU A 341 -6.09 11.32 16.78
CA LEU A 341 -4.74 11.37 16.19
C LEU A 341 -4.61 12.41 15.08
N ASN A 342 -5.66 12.58 14.27
CA ASN A 342 -5.75 13.62 13.25
C ASN A 342 -7.04 14.44 13.42
N PRO A 343 -7.06 15.43 14.32
CA PRO A 343 -8.25 16.25 14.57
C PRO A 343 -8.79 16.98 13.35
N SER A 344 -7.92 17.31 12.39
CA SER A 344 -8.30 18.02 11.17
C SER A 344 -9.04 17.17 10.15
N GLN A 345 -8.95 15.84 10.26
CA GLN A 345 -9.43 14.87 9.28
C GLN A 345 -8.89 15.08 7.85
N ILE A 346 -7.85 15.90 7.70
CA ILE A 346 -7.20 16.13 6.41
C ILE A 346 -6.47 14.85 6.00
N VAL A 347 -6.75 14.40 4.78
CA VAL A 347 -6.10 13.26 4.14
C VAL A 347 -4.99 13.79 3.25
N PRO A 348 -3.71 13.41 3.46
CA PRO A 348 -2.63 13.81 2.58
C PRO A 348 -2.87 13.30 1.15
N ARG A 349 -2.77 14.23 0.18
CA ARG A 349 -2.64 13.87 -1.23
C ARG A 349 -1.16 13.72 -1.53
N GLU A 350 -0.80 12.59 -2.11
CA GLU A 350 0.50 12.48 -2.76
C GLU A 350 0.44 13.32 -4.05
N GLN A 351 1.55 13.92 -4.44
CA GLN A 351 1.65 14.37 -5.82
C GLN A 351 1.40 13.12 -6.66
N GLN A 352 0.32 13.11 -7.43
CA GLN A 352 0.34 12.33 -8.66
C GLN A 352 1.66 12.76 -9.31
N GLY A 353 2.57 11.82 -9.57
CA GLY A 353 3.68 12.10 -10.46
C GLY A 353 3.12 12.82 -11.68
N CYS A 354 3.93 13.64 -12.33
CA CYS A 354 3.59 14.19 -13.64
C CYS A 354 3.42 13.02 -14.63
N LEU A 355 2.30 12.29 -14.52
CA LEU A 355 1.66 11.62 -15.61
C LEU A 355 1.16 12.80 -16.43
N VAL A 356 1.84 13.04 -17.54
CA VAL A 356 1.30 13.84 -18.63
C VAL A 356 -0.13 13.36 -18.81
N THR A 357 -1.09 14.16 -18.35
CA THR A 357 -2.49 13.96 -18.67
C THR A 357 -2.57 14.26 -20.16
N THR A 358 -2.46 13.23 -20.99
CA THR A 358 -3.09 13.29 -22.30
C THR A 358 -4.57 13.47 -22.02
N GLN A 359 -5.06 14.67 -22.27
CA GLN A 359 -6.49 14.92 -22.37
C GLN A 359 -6.99 14.01 -23.51
N VAL A 360 -7.73 12.96 -23.15
CA VAL A 360 -8.31 11.97 -24.08
C VAL A 360 -9.57 12.53 -24.77
N ASP A 361 -9.61 13.83 -25.07
CA ASP A 361 -10.81 14.44 -25.65
C ASP A 361 -10.59 15.11 -27.02
N ASP A 362 -9.40 15.10 -27.61
CA ASP A 362 -9.20 15.72 -28.94
C ASP A 362 -8.04 15.09 -29.76
N ILE A 363 -8.15 13.83 -30.18
CA ILE A 363 -7.34 13.31 -31.29
C ILE A 363 -8.25 12.77 -32.39
N LYS A 364 -8.60 13.68 -33.31
CA LYS A 364 -9.12 13.36 -34.64
C LYS A 364 -7.97 12.86 -35.53
N GLU A 365 -8.17 11.68 -36.10
CA GLU A 365 -7.81 11.25 -37.48
C GLU A 365 -6.37 11.44 -38.03
N SER A 366 -5.33 11.74 -37.24
CA SER A 366 -3.95 11.83 -37.77
C SER A 366 -2.99 10.67 -37.41
N SER A 367 -3.41 9.64 -36.68
CA SER A 367 -2.49 8.66 -36.03
C SER A 367 -2.22 7.36 -36.80
N CYS A 368 -2.84 7.14 -37.97
CA CYS A 368 -2.79 5.81 -38.60
C CYS A 368 -1.43 5.45 -39.23
N SER A 369 -0.59 6.43 -39.57
CA SER A 369 0.77 6.18 -40.11
C SER A 369 1.80 5.86 -39.03
N ASP A 370 1.68 6.48 -37.85
CA ASP A 370 2.69 6.39 -36.80
C ASP A 370 2.60 5.05 -36.07
N ILE A 371 1.38 4.56 -35.84
CA ILE A 371 1.11 3.24 -35.22
C ILE A 371 1.63 2.10 -36.12
N ALA A 372 1.39 2.17 -37.44
CA ALA A 372 1.88 1.15 -38.37
C ALA A 372 3.42 1.08 -38.41
N SER A 373 4.08 2.23 -38.33
CA SER A 373 5.55 2.29 -38.28
C SER A 373 6.13 1.74 -36.96
N LEU A 374 5.40 1.93 -35.86
CA LEU A 374 5.78 1.41 -34.54
C LEU A 374 5.64 -0.11 -34.48
N ILE A 375 4.53 -0.64 -34.99
CA ILE A 375 4.27 -2.09 -35.09
C ILE A 375 5.36 -2.78 -35.94
N SER A 376 5.74 -2.17 -37.05
CA SER A 376 6.85 -2.69 -37.89
C SER A 376 8.16 -2.76 -37.09
N LEU A 377 8.50 -1.70 -36.36
CA LEU A 377 9.75 -1.63 -35.60
C LEU A 377 9.77 -2.63 -34.44
N ILE A 378 8.62 -2.85 -33.78
CA ILE A 378 8.46 -3.89 -32.75
C ILE A 378 8.72 -5.27 -33.35
N ASN A 379 8.08 -5.59 -34.48
CA ASN A 379 8.24 -6.89 -35.13
C ASN A 379 9.69 -7.14 -35.58
N ASP A 380 10.36 -6.13 -36.15
CA ASP A 380 11.75 -6.24 -36.56
C ASP A 380 12.69 -6.45 -35.37
N THR A 381 12.42 -5.78 -34.25
CA THR A 381 13.20 -5.93 -33.00
C THR A 381 13.02 -7.32 -32.40
N THR A 382 11.79 -7.83 -32.35
CA THR A 382 11.48 -9.18 -31.87
C THR A 382 12.13 -10.26 -32.73
N LEU A 383 12.12 -10.08 -34.05
CA LEU A 383 12.77 -11.01 -34.97
C LEU A 383 14.29 -11.06 -34.77
N GLN A 384 14.94 -9.91 -34.60
CA GLN A 384 16.39 -9.86 -34.35
C GLN A 384 16.77 -10.45 -32.99
N LEU A 385 15.95 -10.27 -31.95
CA LEU A 385 16.14 -10.93 -30.66
C LEU A 385 16.13 -12.45 -30.80
N TYR A 386 15.16 -12.99 -31.53
CA TYR A 386 15.04 -14.43 -31.76
C TYR A 386 16.22 -15.00 -32.56
N GLN A 387 16.64 -14.29 -33.61
CA GLN A 387 17.80 -14.67 -34.42
C GLN A 387 19.08 -14.66 -33.60
N LEU A 388 19.29 -13.62 -32.78
CA LEU A 388 20.43 -13.51 -31.89
C LEU A 388 20.45 -14.65 -30.86
N GLU A 389 19.31 -14.97 -30.25
CA GLU A 389 19.21 -16.08 -29.30
C GLU A 389 19.61 -17.42 -29.95
N THR A 390 19.16 -17.63 -31.19
CA THR A 390 19.47 -18.82 -31.98
C THR A 390 20.94 -18.88 -32.39
N SER A 391 21.52 -17.76 -32.84
CA SER A 391 22.94 -17.66 -33.19
C SER A 391 23.83 -17.89 -31.97
N VAL A 392 23.49 -17.33 -30.81
CA VAL A 392 24.23 -17.54 -29.55
C VAL A 392 24.16 -19.00 -29.10
N LYS A 393 23.00 -19.66 -29.24
CA LYS A 393 22.84 -21.09 -28.90
C LYS A 393 23.70 -22.02 -29.79
N ASN A 394 23.93 -21.62 -31.04
CA ASN A 394 24.59 -22.47 -32.05
C ASN A 394 26.06 -22.10 -32.31
N ALA A 395 26.60 -21.07 -31.65
CA ALA A 395 27.98 -20.62 -31.86
C ALA A 395 29.02 -21.57 -31.25
N THR A 396 29.85 -22.18 -32.10
CA THR A 396 30.93 -23.10 -31.71
C THR A 396 32.33 -22.64 -32.14
N GLU A 397 32.44 -21.61 -32.99
CA GLU A 397 33.71 -21.14 -33.58
C GLU A 397 33.87 -19.62 -33.48
N ILE A 398 35.11 -19.12 -33.55
CA ILE A 398 35.44 -17.69 -33.34
C ILE A 398 34.75 -16.77 -34.36
N SER A 399 34.59 -17.20 -35.61
CA SER A 399 33.86 -16.46 -36.66
C SER A 399 32.39 -16.20 -36.29
N SER A 400 31.74 -17.16 -35.61
CA SER A 400 30.34 -17.00 -35.16
C SER A 400 30.18 -15.94 -34.07
N PHE A 401 31.24 -15.61 -33.33
CA PHE A 401 31.20 -14.56 -32.30
C PHE A 401 31.32 -13.14 -32.89
N GLU A 402 32.02 -12.96 -34.02
CA GLU A 402 32.05 -11.67 -34.75
C GLU A 402 30.67 -11.36 -35.36
N ASP A 403 30.00 -12.37 -35.91
CA ASP A 403 28.64 -12.24 -36.44
C ASP A 403 27.61 -11.94 -35.34
N ILE A 404 27.71 -12.61 -34.19
CA ILE A 404 26.88 -12.33 -33.01
C ILE A 404 27.10 -10.89 -32.52
N TYR A 405 28.34 -10.40 -32.52
CA TYR A 405 28.65 -9.03 -32.13
C TYR A 405 27.98 -8.01 -33.07
N GLY A 406 28.01 -8.25 -34.38
CA GLY A 406 27.29 -7.43 -35.35
C GLY A 406 25.77 -7.45 -35.15
N GLN A 407 25.19 -8.61 -34.83
CA GLN A 407 23.76 -8.73 -34.52
C GLN A 407 23.36 -7.95 -33.26
N ILE A 408 24.21 -7.97 -32.22
CA ILE A 408 23.99 -7.19 -30.99
C ILE A 408 23.99 -5.68 -31.30
N GLN A 409 24.92 -5.19 -32.12
CA GLN A 409 24.97 -3.77 -32.49
C GLN A 409 23.72 -3.31 -33.25
N ASN A 410 23.21 -4.15 -34.17
CA ASN A 410 21.98 -3.87 -34.90
C ASN A 410 20.77 -3.83 -33.97
N LEU A 411 20.68 -4.78 -33.03
CA LEU A 411 19.61 -4.84 -32.06
C LEU A 411 19.59 -3.61 -31.14
N VAL A 412 20.76 -3.16 -30.68
CA VAL A 412 20.89 -1.93 -29.87
C VAL A 412 20.38 -0.71 -30.65
N THR A 413 20.69 -0.63 -31.94
CA THR A 413 20.22 0.47 -32.80
C THR A 413 18.69 0.46 -32.95
N LEU A 414 18.07 -0.71 -33.12
CA LEU A 414 16.62 -0.84 -33.20
C LEU A 414 15.93 -0.48 -31.87
N LEU A 415 16.50 -0.91 -30.74
CA LEU A 415 15.98 -0.59 -29.41
C LEU A 415 16.04 0.93 -29.13
N GLN A 416 17.10 1.61 -29.56
CA GLN A 416 17.19 3.08 -29.47
C GLN A 416 16.13 3.77 -30.33
N GLN A 417 15.91 3.31 -31.57
CA GLN A 417 14.85 3.84 -32.43
C GLN A 417 13.45 3.60 -31.84
N LEU A 418 13.27 2.47 -31.14
CA LEU A 418 12.02 2.12 -30.47
C LEU A 418 11.78 3.02 -29.26
N GLU A 419 12.81 3.28 -28.45
CA GLU A 419 12.76 4.23 -27.31
C GLU A 419 12.42 5.65 -27.80
N GLU A 420 13.07 6.13 -28.86
CA GLU A 420 12.79 7.44 -29.46
C GLU A 420 11.35 7.57 -29.98
N LYS A 421 10.80 6.53 -30.62
CA LYS A 421 9.45 6.58 -31.21
C LYS A 421 8.31 6.28 -30.24
N SER A 422 8.57 5.54 -29.16
CA SER A 422 7.56 5.13 -28.18
C SER A 422 7.35 6.13 -27.04
N CYS A 423 8.13 7.23 -26.99
CA CYS A 423 8.13 8.20 -25.89
C CYS A 423 8.39 7.56 -24.51
N LEU A 424 9.06 6.40 -24.47
CA LEU A 424 9.57 5.80 -23.25
C LEU A 424 10.67 6.71 -22.67
N ALA A 425 10.80 6.74 -21.34
CA ALA A 425 11.72 7.64 -20.66
C ALA A 425 13.17 7.43 -21.15
N GLN A 426 13.82 8.50 -21.61
CA GLN A 426 15.28 8.51 -21.78
C GLN A 426 15.92 8.04 -20.46
N ASP A 427 16.83 7.06 -20.56
CA ASP A 427 17.49 6.29 -19.47
C ASP A 427 16.92 4.88 -19.21
N SER A 428 16.15 4.31 -20.14
CA SER A 428 15.65 2.92 -20.03
C SER A 428 16.60 1.86 -20.63
N VAL A 429 17.66 2.28 -21.31
CA VAL A 429 18.77 1.42 -21.75
C VAL A 429 19.88 1.42 -20.67
N PRO A 430 20.31 0.26 -20.14
CA PRO A 430 21.31 0.21 -19.08
C PRO A 430 22.62 0.91 -19.49
N LEU A 431 23.03 1.94 -18.73
CA LEU A 431 24.28 2.70 -18.92
C LEU A 431 25.53 1.78 -19.02
N ASP A 432 25.49 0.63 -18.35
CA ASP A 432 26.55 -0.38 -18.33
C ASP A 432 26.89 -0.96 -19.72
N LEU A 433 25.92 -0.93 -20.65
CA LEU A 433 26.08 -1.43 -22.02
C LEU A 433 26.89 -0.46 -22.90
N LEU A 434 26.77 0.84 -22.66
CA LEU A 434 27.51 1.88 -23.37
C LEU A 434 28.95 2.02 -22.84
N GLU A 435 29.15 1.87 -21.52
CA GLU A 435 30.49 1.93 -20.91
C GLU A 435 31.41 0.76 -21.31
N CYS A 436 30.86 -0.42 -21.60
CA CYS A 436 31.66 -1.58 -22.02
C CYS A 436 32.21 -1.45 -23.44
N ILE A 437 31.47 -0.80 -24.35
CA ILE A 437 31.87 -0.63 -25.75
C ILE A 437 32.97 0.43 -25.88
N ASP A 438 32.94 1.45 -25.01
CA ASP A 438 33.91 2.56 -25.03
C ASP A 438 35.32 2.14 -24.53
N ARG A 439 35.44 0.97 -23.86
CA ARG A 439 36.71 0.50 -23.26
C ARG A 439 37.55 -0.44 -24.13
N GLY A 440 37.02 -0.96 -25.24
CA GLY A 440 37.82 -1.62 -26.29
C GLY A 440 38.77 -2.76 -25.87
N GLU A 441 38.47 -3.50 -24.79
CA GLU A 441 39.36 -4.56 -24.28
C GLU A 441 39.19 -5.88 -25.04
N ASN A 442 40.29 -6.42 -25.57
CA ASN A 442 40.37 -7.65 -26.36
C ASN A 442 40.57 -8.89 -25.45
N PRO A 443 39.64 -9.86 -25.43
CA PRO A 443 39.70 -11.00 -24.52
C PRO A 443 40.27 -12.25 -25.21
N SER A 444 41.61 -12.32 -25.32
CA SER A 444 42.28 -13.56 -25.71
C SER A 444 43.50 -13.85 -24.84
N PHE A 445 43.32 -14.16 -23.55
CA PHE A 445 44.37 -14.85 -22.77
C PHE A 445 43.80 -15.76 -21.66
N TYR A 446 43.87 -17.07 -21.95
CA TYR A 446 44.01 -18.25 -21.06
C TYR A 446 42.90 -18.70 -20.08
N THR A 447 42.17 -19.70 -20.58
CA THR A 447 41.82 -21.01 -19.98
C THR A 447 42.31 -21.32 -18.56
N LEU A 448 41.40 -21.16 -17.60
CA LEU A 448 41.10 -22.03 -16.43
C LEU A 448 40.03 -21.35 -15.51
N ALA A 449 39.77 -20.06 -15.71
CA ALA A 449 38.68 -19.30 -15.10
C ALA A 449 37.30 -19.50 -15.78
N LYS A 450 37.22 -20.23 -16.90
CA LYS A 450 36.00 -20.32 -17.73
C LYS A 450 34.87 -21.20 -17.17
N LEU A 451 35.10 -21.98 -16.11
CA LEU A 451 34.04 -22.81 -15.52
C LEU A 451 33.15 -22.03 -14.54
N ASP A 452 33.72 -21.04 -13.86
CA ASP A 452 32.99 -20.20 -12.91
C ASP A 452 32.28 -19.06 -13.64
N GLN A 453 32.91 -18.51 -14.67
CA GLN A 453 32.32 -17.50 -15.55
C GLN A 453 31.17 -18.06 -16.41
N TRP A 454 31.18 -19.35 -16.79
CA TRP A 454 30.03 -19.98 -17.45
C TRP A 454 28.80 -20.04 -16.55
N LYS A 455 28.96 -20.29 -15.24
CA LYS A 455 27.83 -20.25 -14.29
C LYS A 455 27.29 -18.83 -14.09
N THR A 456 28.18 -17.84 -14.08
CA THR A 456 27.80 -16.42 -14.00
C THR A 456 27.11 -15.97 -15.29
N LEU A 457 27.63 -16.36 -16.46
CA LEU A 457 27.04 -16.08 -17.77
C LEU A 457 25.74 -16.85 -18.00
N GLU A 458 25.56 -18.05 -17.46
CA GLU A 458 24.31 -18.82 -17.52
C GLU A 458 23.25 -18.20 -16.59
N ALA A 459 23.65 -17.70 -15.41
CA ALA A 459 22.78 -16.94 -14.52
C ALA A 459 22.41 -15.57 -15.11
N GLU A 460 23.35 -14.93 -15.81
CA GLU A 460 23.13 -13.65 -16.48
C GLU A 460 22.30 -13.82 -17.76
N ARG A 461 22.53 -14.90 -18.53
CA ARG A 461 21.66 -15.34 -19.63
C ARG A 461 20.24 -15.61 -19.11
N ARG A 462 20.10 -16.29 -17.97
CA ARG A 462 18.79 -16.56 -17.37
C ARG A 462 18.08 -15.28 -16.94
N ARG A 463 18.79 -14.33 -16.32
CA ARG A 463 18.25 -12.99 -16.01
C ARG A 463 17.87 -12.20 -17.26
N LYS A 464 18.66 -12.31 -18.34
CA LYS A 464 18.38 -11.67 -19.63
C LYS A 464 17.16 -12.30 -20.32
N MET A 465 17.02 -13.63 -20.26
CA MET A 465 15.82 -14.33 -20.74
C MET A 465 14.58 -13.98 -19.90
N GLU A 466 14.69 -13.90 -18.57
CA GLU A 466 13.62 -13.46 -17.69
C GLU A 466 13.19 -12.01 -17.97
N ALA A 467 14.13 -11.12 -18.33
CA ALA A 467 13.82 -9.75 -18.73
C ALA A 467 13.12 -9.68 -20.11
N VAL A 468 13.51 -10.54 -21.05
CA VAL A 468 12.86 -10.66 -22.37
C VAL A 468 11.46 -11.26 -22.25
N GLU A 469 11.27 -12.29 -21.43
CA GLU A 469 9.96 -12.85 -21.10
C GLU A 469 9.08 -11.83 -20.40
N TRP A 470 9.63 -11.10 -19.43
CA TRP A 470 8.91 -10.01 -18.76
C TRP A 470 8.47 -8.91 -19.73
N PHE A 471 9.35 -8.50 -20.64
CA PHE A 471 9.02 -7.48 -21.65
C PHE A 471 7.93 -7.98 -22.62
N ARG A 472 8.03 -9.23 -23.07
CA ARG A 472 7.00 -9.89 -23.89
C ARG A 472 5.66 -9.89 -23.16
N ASP A 473 5.62 -10.31 -21.90
CA ASP A 473 4.38 -10.42 -21.14
C ASP A 473 3.74 -9.05 -20.88
N CYS A 474 4.55 -8.01 -20.66
CA CYS A 474 4.08 -6.63 -20.60
C CYS A 474 3.50 -6.14 -21.94
N LEU A 475 4.14 -6.49 -23.05
CA LEU A 475 3.70 -6.11 -24.40
C LEU A 475 2.39 -6.81 -24.77
N VAL A 476 2.28 -8.13 -24.53
CA VAL A 476 1.05 -8.91 -24.76
C VAL A 476 -0.10 -8.31 -23.97
N LYS A 477 0.12 -8.03 -22.68
CA LYS A 477 -0.91 -7.42 -21.83
C LYS A 477 -1.35 -6.04 -22.33
N HIS A 478 -0.42 -5.21 -22.79
CA HIS A 478 -0.75 -3.91 -23.37
C HIS A 478 -1.56 -4.03 -24.66
N LEU A 479 -1.23 -5.01 -25.51
CA LEU A 479 -1.98 -5.30 -26.74
C LEU A 479 -3.39 -5.85 -26.44
N GLU A 480 -3.56 -6.69 -25.42
CA GLU A 480 -4.86 -7.16 -24.94
C GLU A 480 -5.72 -6.02 -24.37
N GLU A 481 -5.12 -5.09 -23.61
CA GLU A 481 -5.81 -3.89 -23.09
C GLU A 481 -6.33 -2.98 -24.21
N GLU A 482 -5.66 -2.97 -25.37
CA GLU A 482 -6.04 -2.24 -26.58
C GLU A 482 -6.93 -3.06 -27.56
N ASN A 483 -7.45 -4.23 -27.14
CA ASN A 483 -8.25 -5.16 -27.95
C ASN A 483 -7.55 -5.66 -29.23
N ILE A 484 -6.22 -5.70 -29.25
CA ILE A 484 -5.44 -6.25 -30.35
C ILE A 484 -5.18 -7.73 -30.06
N ASN A 485 -5.81 -8.62 -30.85
CA ASN A 485 -5.63 -10.06 -30.70
C ASN A 485 -4.19 -10.46 -31.05
N VAL A 486 -3.47 -11.00 -30.07
CA VAL A 486 -2.15 -11.61 -30.24
C VAL A 486 -2.34 -13.11 -30.43
N THR A 487 -2.07 -13.63 -31.62
CA THR A 487 -1.97 -15.09 -31.85
C THR A 487 -0.52 -15.51 -31.70
N GLU A 488 -0.23 -16.31 -30.67
CA GLU A 488 1.05 -17.02 -30.57
C GLU A 488 1.18 -18.00 -31.74
N TYR A 489 2.25 -17.89 -32.52
CA TYR A 489 2.61 -18.94 -33.47
C TYR A 489 3.20 -20.10 -32.65
N GLU A 490 2.41 -21.14 -32.42
CA GLU A 490 2.95 -22.45 -32.03
C GLU A 490 3.70 -23.02 -33.24
N ASP A 491 4.98 -23.30 -33.03
CA ASP A 491 5.89 -23.92 -33.98
C ASP A 491 5.48 -25.39 -34.20
N GLU A 492 4.43 -25.62 -34.99
CA GLU A 492 4.24 -26.90 -35.68
C GLU A 492 5.19 -26.91 -36.89
N GLY A 493 6.43 -27.31 -36.62
CA GLY A 493 7.57 -27.14 -37.51
C GLY A 493 7.31 -27.45 -38.99
N GLU A 494 7.48 -26.39 -39.81
CA GLU A 494 8.05 -26.38 -41.16
C GLU A 494 8.53 -24.97 -41.53
#